data_AF-A0A1I5YB94-F1
#
_entry.id   AF-A0A1I5YB94-F1
#
_cell.length_a   1.000
_cell.length_b   1.000
_cell.length_c   1.000
_cell.angle_alpha   90.00
_cell.angle_beta   90.00
_cell.angle_gamma   90.00
#
_symmetry.space_group_name_H-M   'P 1'
#
loop_
_entity.id
_entity.type
_entity.pdbx_description
1 polymer ?
#
loop_
_entity_poly.entity_id
_entity_poly.type
_entity_poly.pdbx_seq_one_letter_code
_entity_poly.pdbx_strand_id
1 'polypeptide(L)'
;MQATSKNKGSIRRKIYLLLFIAFAGLIITACVSTLTIVSQDALVTPGDSAHMVIALQWSEINYDRNDRQVVGICVPKSWNAALNTTMTYTSDVGNGKLVVIPDGITEPSTGLSYPTAMMNKFGIGPNYINDMEWVVFWTDNKLFAANQTTVNGTIYISIKTGEDYLSFKPGYAMCEDEDGLSDENSGYYQSQFGTCMEVIGNDLTVDVQDFCNPQIGPAEPSSSTLNDIITIKYNGNLDTSALKNQANIYFCAKAFTTTGDSIEVCQPSAQTQLTPFDIKQWRIDFWPKKFFNVPDGIELKQLQYYFTDQTGALKTGYGNTDAPFKYTFKCK
;
A
#
# COMPACT_ATOMS: atom_id res chain seq x y z
N MET A 1 -5.40 76.44 -3.45
CA MET A 1 -4.58 75.50 -4.25
C MET A 1 -3.92 74.50 -3.32
N GLN A 2 -4.58 73.37 -3.04
CA GLN A 2 -3.94 72.24 -2.38
C GLN A 2 -4.51 70.98 -3.01
N ALA A 3 -3.69 70.31 -3.81
CA ALA A 3 -3.99 69.00 -4.34
C ALA A 3 -2.73 68.13 -4.25
N THR A 4 -2.98 66.84 -4.02
CA THR A 4 -2.17 65.68 -4.47
C THR A 4 -0.82 65.39 -3.79
N SER A 5 -0.85 64.97 -2.52
CA SER A 5 0.25 64.20 -1.89
C SER A 5 -0.16 62.80 -1.38
N LYS A 6 -1.44 62.57 -1.05
CA LYS A 6 -1.87 61.32 -0.37
C LYS A 6 -1.95 60.04 -1.23
N ASN A 7 -1.86 60.13 -2.56
CA ASN A 7 -2.19 58.98 -3.43
C ASN A 7 -0.99 58.12 -3.89
N LYS A 8 0.26 58.59 -3.76
CA LYS A 8 1.45 57.87 -4.27
C LYS A 8 1.86 56.67 -3.38
N GLY A 9 1.66 56.74 -2.06
CA GLY A 9 2.04 55.67 -1.13
C GLY A 9 1.13 54.43 -1.21
N SER A 10 -0.17 54.63 -1.42
CA SER A 10 -1.17 53.55 -1.57
C SER A 10 -0.95 52.72 -2.84
N ILE A 11 -0.64 53.39 -3.95
CA ILE A 11 -0.40 52.74 -5.25
C ILE A 11 0.89 51.91 -5.22
N ARG A 12 1.98 52.44 -4.63
CA ARG A 12 3.24 51.70 -4.48
C ARG A 12 3.07 50.43 -3.64
N ARG A 13 2.31 50.51 -2.53
CA ARG A 13 2.03 49.34 -1.67
C ARG A 13 1.24 48.25 -2.39
N LYS A 14 0.26 48.64 -3.21
CA LYS A 14 -0.51 47.71 -4.05
C LYS A 14 0.35 47.07 -5.16
N ILE A 15 1.26 47.83 -5.75
CA ILE A 15 2.21 47.31 -6.75
C ILE A 15 3.19 46.33 -6.11
N TYR A 16 3.75 46.63 -4.94
CA TYR A 16 4.63 45.68 -4.23
C TYR A 16 3.87 44.43 -3.77
N LEU A 17 2.62 44.55 -3.34
CA LEU A 17 1.79 43.40 -2.99
C LEU A 17 1.46 42.53 -4.22
N LEU A 18 1.15 43.14 -5.37
CA LEU A 18 0.91 42.43 -6.62
C LEU A 18 2.18 41.77 -7.17
N LEU A 19 3.33 42.43 -7.07
CA LEU A 19 4.63 41.84 -7.41
C LEU A 19 4.98 40.70 -6.46
N PHE A 20 4.70 40.83 -5.17
CA PHE A 20 4.91 39.75 -4.20
C PHE A 20 3.97 38.56 -4.45
N ILE A 21 2.71 38.80 -4.80
CA ILE A 21 1.76 37.73 -5.17
C ILE A 21 2.17 37.07 -6.50
N ALA A 22 2.66 37.84 -7.47
CA ALA A 22 3.19 37.30 -8.73
C ALA A 22 4.48 36.49 -8.50
N PHE A 23 5.39 36.95 -7.62
CA PHE A 23 6.61 36.22 -7.26
C PHE A 23 6.31 34.97 -6.41
N ALA A 24 5.37 35.07 -5.46
CA ALA A 24 4.93 33.93 -4.65
C ALA A 24 4.15 32.90 -5.48
N GLY A 25 3.44 33.34 -6.52
CA GLY A 25 2.81 32.45 -7.51
C GLY A 25 3.77 31.85 -8.53
N LEU A 26 5.00 32.37 -8.63
CA LEU A 26 6.08 31.86 -9.49
C LEU A 26 6.98 30.83 -8.77
N ILE A 27 6.77 30.56 -7.48
CA ILE A 27 7.34 29.39 -6.81
C ILE A 27 6.52 28.16 -7.24
N ILE A 28 6.57 27.85 -8.53
CA ILE A 28 6.29 26.50 -9.01
C ILE A 28 7.56 25.74 -8.65
N THR A 29 7.49 24.87 -7.64
CA THR A 29 8.54 23.87 -7.42
C THR A 29 8.61 23.04 -8.70
N ALA A 30 9.59 23.33 -9.55
CA ALA A 30 9.86 22.56 -10.74
C ALA A 30 10.27 21.16 -10.26
N CYS A 31 9.32 20.23 -10.30
CA CYS A 31 9.58 18.84 -10.01
C CYS A 31 10.57 18.34 -11.06
N VAL A 32 11.78 17.98 -10.64
CA VAL A 32 12.85 17.57 -11.54
C VAL A 32 12.52 16.23 -12.19
N SER A 33 11.82 15.37 -11.45
CA SER A 33 11.33 14.08 -11.90
C SER A 33 9.81 13.95 -11.78
N THR A 34 9.20 13.19 -12.69
CA THR A 34 7.79 12.79 -12.62
C THR A 34 7.65 11.28 -12.81
N LEU A 35 6.67 10.70 -12.12
CA LEU A 35 6.25 9.33 -12.30
C LEU A 35 4.75 9.35 -12.58
N THR A 36 4.34 8.67 -13.64
CA THR A 36 2.93 8.56 -14.02
C THR A 36 2.58 7.12 -14.30
N ILE A 37 1.50 6.61 -13.70
CA ILE A 37 0.94 5.31 -14.04
C ILE A 37 0.18 5.46 -15.37
N VAL A 38 0.69 4.84 -16.43
CA VAL A 38 0.09 4.89 -17.78
C VAL A 38 -1.03 3.87 -17.89
N SER A 39 -0.76 2.65 -17.45
CA SER A 39 -1.74 1.57 -17.38
C SER A 39 -1.35 0.55 -16.32
N GLN A 40 -2.34 -0.12 -15.76
CA GLN A 40 -2.15 -1.30 -14.93
C GLN A 40 -3.37 -2.20 -15.08
N ASP A 41 -3.16 -3.51 -15.00
CA ASP A 41 -4.28 -4.44 -14.93
C ASP A 41 -5.14 -4.14 -13.70
N ALA A 42 -6.46 -4.16 -13.88
CA ALA A 42 -7.42 -4.02 -12.78
C ALA A 42 -7.82 -5.38 -12.19
N LEU A 43 -7.72 -6.45 -12.98
CA LEU A 43 -8.10 -7.81 -12.61
C LEU A 43 -7.10 -8.80 -13.20
N VAL A 44 -6.60 -9.70 -12.37
CA VAL A 44 -5.64 -10.75 -12.72
C VAL A 44 -6.11 -12.07 -12.11
N THR A 45 -5.87 -13.18 -12.80
CA THR A 45 -6.10 -14.52 -12.21
C THR A 45 -4.94 -14.86 -11.29
N PRO A 46 -5.17 -15.42 -10.08
CA PRO A 46 -4.08 -15.92 -9.23
C PRO A 46 -3.15 -16.85 -10.01
N GLY A 47 -1.84 -16.67 -9.82
CA GLY A 47 -0.79 -17.42 -10.51
C GLY A 47 -0.43 -16.92 -11.92
N ASP A 48 -1.26 -16.07 -12.54
CA ASP A 48 -0.95 -15.43 -13.83
C ASP A 48 -0.06 -14.19 -13.66
N SER A 49 0.39 -13.61 -14.78
CA SER A 49 1.16 -12.36 -14.77
C SER A 49 0.26 -11.13 -14.77
N ALA A 50 0.59 -10.18 -13.88
CA ALA A 50 0.06 -8.82 -13.93
C ALA A 50 0.97 -7.92 -14.78
N HIS A 51 0.36 -7.02 -15.55
CA HIS A 51 1.04 -6.10 -16.43
C HIS A 51 0.79 -4.63 -16.04
N MET A 52 1.88 -3.87 -15.94
CA MET A 52 1.82 -2.46 -15.61
C MET A 52 2.78 -1.67 -16.50
N VAL A 53 2.40 -0.43 -16.82
CA VAL A 53 3.20 0.51 -17.60
C VAL A 53 3.25 1.82 -16.84
N ILE A 54 4.47 2.28 -16.55
CA ILE A 54 4.71 3.58 -15.92
C ILE A 54 5.57 4.44 -16.83
N ALA A 55 5.26 5.72 -16.91
CA ALA A 55 6.08 6.73 -17.55
C ALA A 55 6.92 7.44 -16.49
N LEU A 56 8.20 7.58 -16.77
CA LEU A 56 9.15 8.33 -15.96
C LEU A 56 9.61 9.54 -16.75
N GLN A 57 9.84 10.63 -16.05
CA GLN A 57 10.54 11.78 -16.58
C GLN A 57 11.57 12.22 -15.55
N TRP A 58 12.76 12.57 -15.98
CA TRP A 58 13.78 13.19 -15.13
C TRP A 58 14.49 14.28 -15.93
N SER A 59 14.97 15.31 -15.26
CA SER A 59 15.63 16.44 -15.89
C SER A 59 16.98 16.72 -15.25
N GLU A 60 18.01 16.86 -16.07
CA GLU A 60 19.30 17.32 -15.57
C GLU A 60 19.35 18.83 -15.62
N ILE A 61 19.61 19.48 -14.48
CA ILE A 61 19.54 20.95 -14.38
C ILE A 61 20.89 21.63 -14.13
N ASN A 62 21.88 20.89 -13.63
CA ASN A 62 23.14 21.48 -13.17
C ASN A 62 24.34 21.01 -14.00
N TYR A 63 24.38 19.75 -14.42
CA TYR A 63 25.50 19.13 -15.13
C TYR A 63 25.03 17.88 -15.86
N ASP A 64 25.88 17.38 -16.77
CA ASP A 64 25.64 16.11 -17.45
C ASP A 64 25.70 14.97 -16.42
N ARG A 65 24.77 14.02 -16.50
CA ARG A 65 24.72 12.83 -15.66
C ARG A 65 24.88 11.56 -16.45
N ASN A 66 25.30 10.52 -15.75
CA ASN A 66 25.38 9.17 -16.30
C ASN A 66 25.00 8.17 -15.21
N ASP A 67 23.71 8.07 -14.93
CA ASP A 67 23.17 7.41 -13.75
C ASP A 67 22.24 6.26 -14.11
N ARG A 68 22.07 5.33 -13.17
CA ARG A 68 21.06 4.30 -13.30
C ARG A 68 19.75 4.85 -12.78
N GLN A 69 18.69 4.59 -13.54
CA GLN A 69 17.34 4.89 -13.08
C GLN A 69 16.88 3.73 -12.20
N VAL A 70 16.58 4.03 -10.95
CA VAL A 70 16.11 3.09 -9.94
C VAL A 70 14.59 3.11 -9.92
N VAL A 71 13.97 1.95 -9.97
CA VAL A 71 12.51 1.77 -9.96
C VAL A 71 12.14 0.74 -8.90
N GLY A 72 11.29 1.16 -7.96
CA GLY A 72 10.70 0.30 -6.95
C GLY A 72 9.26 -0.06 -7.28
N ILE A 73 8.86 -1.29 -6.96
CA ILE A 73 7.46 -1.72 -6.93
C ILE A 73 7.07 -2.18 -5.53
N CYS A 74 5.90 -1.74 -5.05
CA CYS A 74 5.31 -2.17 -3.78
C CYS A 74 4.17 -3.16 -4.05
N VAL A 75 4.39 -4.42 -3.70
CA VAL A 75 3.49 -5.55 -4.02
C VAL A 75 3.43 -6.54 -2.85
N PRO A 76 2.46 -7.49 -2.82
CA PRO A 76 2.36 -8.47 -1.75
C PRO A 76 3.61 -9.35 -1.65
N LYS A 77 4.05 -9.63 -0.42
CA LYS A 77 5.24 -10.48 -0.17
C LYS A 77 5.11 -11.89 -0.74
N SER A 78 3.88 -12.40 -0.83
CA SER A 78 3.62 -13.74 -1.37
C SER A 78 3.98 -13.88 -2.85
N TRP A 79 4.19 -12.79 -3.58
CA TRP A 79 4.51 -12.81 -5.00
C TRP A 79 5.98 -13.12 -5.28
N ASN A 80 6.86 -13.00 -4.28
CA ASN A 80 8.31 -13.17 -4.44
C ASN A 80 8.82 -12.36 -5.65
N ALA A 81 8.49 -11.07 -5.66
CA ALA A 81 8.59 -10.23 -6.84
C ALA A 81 10.02 -10.08 -7.36
N ALA A 82 11.03 -10.21 -6.50
CA ALA A 82 12.44 -10.19 -6.91
C ALA A 82 12.79 -11.28 -7.94
N LEU A 83 12.17 -12.46 -7.84
CA LEU A 83 12.41 -13.57 -8.77
C LEU A 83 11.39 -13.63 -9.91
N ASN A 84 10.21 -13.09 -9.68
CA ASN A 84 9.04 -13.27 -10.53
C ASN A 84 8.70 -12.05 -11.41
N THR A 85 9.53 -11.01 -11.37
CA THR A 85 9.34 -9.79 -12.16
C THR A 85 10.32 -9.69 -13.31
N THR A 86 9.79 -9.30 -14.46
CA THR A 86 10.57 -8.85 -15.61
C THR A 86 10.22 -7.39 -15.90
N MET A 87 11.24 -6.57 -16.11
CA MET A 87 11.06 -5.15 -16.42
C MET A 87 11.92 -4.75 -17.61
N THR A 88 11.32 -4.04 -18.55
CA THR A 88 12.00 -3.42 -19.70
C THR A 88 11.70 -1.95 -19.78
N TYR A 89 12.60 -1.17 -20.36
CA TYR A 89 12.39 0.25 -20.57
C TYR A 89 12.70 0.70 -21.99
N THR A 90 12.00 1.74 -22.39
CA THR A 90 12.35 2.58 -23.54
C THR A 90 12.52 4.02 -23.08
N SER A 91 13.51 4.73 -23.58
CA SER A 91 13.70 6.15 -23.27
C SER A 91 14.38 6.92 -24.41
N ASP A 92 14.36 8.25 -24.33
CA ASP A 92 15.00 9.12 -25.31
C ASP A 92 16.53 8.91 -25.41
N VAL A 93 17.14 8.34 -24.37
CA VAL A 93 18.60 8.19 -24.23
C VAL A 93 19.07 6.72 -24.21
N GLY A 94 18.15 5.76 -24.35
CA GLY A 94 18.49 4.34 -24.35
C GLY A 94 17.32 3.44 -24.02
N ASN A 95 17.45 2.17 -24.40
CA ASN A 95 16.47 1.13 -24.12
C ASN A 95 17.17 -0.07 -23.50
N GLY A 96 16.44 -0.86 -22.72
CA GLY A 96 17.03 -2.04 -22.10
C GLY A 96 16.10 -2.72 -21.12
N LYS A 97 16.70 -3.36 -20.12
CA LYS A 97 15.99 -4.02 -19.03
C LYS A 97 16.36 -3.42 -17.68
N LEU A 98 15.48 -3.60 -16.71
CA LEU A 98 15.84 -3.37 -15.33
C LEU A 98 16.17 -4.70 -14.67
N VAL A 99 17.18 -4.68 -13.82
CA VAL A 99 17.64 -5.84 -13.04
C VAL A 99 17.49 -5.52 -11.56
N VAL A 100 17.20 -6.53 -10.75
CA VAL A 100 17.14 -6.37 -9.29
C VAL A 100 18.48 -5.81 -8.81
N ILE A 101 18.42 -4.84 -7.90
CA ILE A 101 19.63 -4.28 -7.29
C ILE A 101 20.30 -5.39 -6.46
N PRO A 102 21.59 -5.70 -6.69
CA PRO A 102 22.29 -6.74 -5.95
C PRO A 102 22.34 -6.47 -4.45
N ASP A 103 22.33 -7.55 -3.66
CA ASP A 103 22.52 -7.47 -2.22
C ASP A 103 23.85 -6.76 -1.87
N GLY A 104 23.81 -5.96 -0.80
CA GLY A 104 24.96 -5.19 -0.31
C GLY A 104 25.13 -3.82 -0.95
N ILE A 105 24.40 -3.49 -2.02
CA ILE A 105 24.29 -2.12 -2.53
C ILE A 105 23.27 -1.36 -1.68
N THR A 106 23.68 -0.21 -1.17
CA THR A 106 22.86 0.65 -0.30
C THR A 106 22.36 1.88 -1.04
N GLU A 107 21.19 2.34 -0.65
CA GLU A 107 20.64 3.62 -1.08
C GLU A 107 21.53 4.76 -0.51
N PRO A 108 21.98 5.71 -1.34
CA PRO A 108 23.08 6.63 -1.01
C PRO A 108 22.75 7.62 0.11
N SER A 109 21.48 8.03 0.27
CA SER A 109 21.10 9.04 1.25
C SER A 109 20.89 8.48 2.66
N THR A 110 20.44 7.23 2.79
CA THR A 110 20.11 6.59 4.06
C THR A 110 21.14 5.56 4.52
N GLY A 111 21.95 5.02 3.61
CA GLY A 111 22.86 3.91 3.88
C GLY A 111 22.17 2.57 4.16
N LEU A 112 20.84 2.50 3.94
CA LEU A 112 20.05 1.27 4.07
C LEU A 112 19.97 0.54 2.73
N SER A 113 19.46 -0.69 2.72
CA SER A 113 19.07 -1.31 1.44
C SER A 113 17.93 -0.50 0.80
N TYR A 114 17.89 -0.43 -0.53
CA TYR A 114 16.85 0.28 -1.27
C TYR A 114 15.41 -0.13 -0.86
N PRO A 115 15.07 -1.44 -0.74
CA PRO A 115 13.78 -1.88 -0.20
C PRO A 115 13.44 -1.26 1.17
N THR A 116 14.40 -1.23 2.08
CA THR A 116 14.21 -0.70 3.45
C THR A 116 14.05 0.81 3.42
N ALA A 117 14.87 1.50 2.62
CA ALA A 117 14.78 2.95 2.45
C ALA A 117 13.42 3.36 1.88
N MET A 118 12.95 2.68 0.83
CA MET A 118 11.62 2.93 0.25
C MET A 118 10.48 2.58 1.20
N MET A 119 10.57 1.48 1.95
CA MET A 119 9.59 1.15 2.98
C MET A 119 9.51 2.21 4.08
N ASN A 120 10.66 2.71 4.55
CA ASN A 120 10.69 3.76 5.57
C ASN A 120 10.15 5.09 5.04
N LYS A 121 10.40 5.41 3.76
CA LYS A 121 10.03 6.68 3.13
C LYS A 121 8.56 6.72 2.71
N PHE A 122 8.10 5.67 2.04
CA PHE A 122 6.80 5.62 1.37
C PHE A 122 5.80 4.69 2.07
N GLY A 123 6.26 3.81 2.96
CA GLY A 123 5.43 2.80 3.59
C GLY A 123 4.75 1.89 2.58
N ILE A 124 3.55 1.42 2.92
CA ILE A 124 2.68 0.64 2.04
C ILE A 124 1.63 1.51 1.33
N GLY A 125 1.79 2.84 1.41
CA GLY A 125 0.87 3.83 0.87
C GLY A 125 -0.56 3.67 1.39
N PRO A 126 -1.59 3.67 0.52
CA PRO A 126 -2.99 3.56 0.88
C PRO A 126 -3.45 2.12 1.17
N ASN A 127 -2.54 1.14 1.17
CA ASN A 127 -2.88 -0.22 1.53
C ASN A 127 -3.05 -0.35 3.05
N TYR A 128 -4.04 -1.14 3.48
CA TYR A 128 -4.37 -1.26 4.90
C TYR A 128 -3.61 -2.36 5.63
N ILE A 129 -3.25 -3.43 4.92
CA ILE A 129 -2.61 -4.62 5.50
C ILE A 129 -1.11 -4.55 5.23
N ASN A 130 -0.31 -4.62 6.29
CA ASN A 130 1.16 -4.57 6.21
C ASN A 130 1.79 -5.92 5.83
N ASP A 131 1.36 -6.45 4.68
CA ASP A 131 1.90 -7.67 4.07
C ASP A 131 2.45 -7.39 2.66
N MET A 132 3.05 -6.22 2.52
CA MET A 132 3.60 -5.68 1.29
C MET A 132 5.11 -5.52 1.42
N GLU A 133 5.82 -5.59 0.29
CA GLU A 133 7.25 -5.29 0.22
C GLU A 133 7.56 -4.38 -0.95
N TRP A 134 8.62 -3.58 -0.79
CA TRP A 134 9.25 -2.88 -1.90
C TRP A 134 10.32 -3.78 -2.51
N VAL A 135 10.21 -4.06 -3.80
CA VAL A 135 11.28 -4.71 -4.58
C VAL A 135 11.82 -3.70 -5.58
N VAL A 136 13.15 -3.58 -5.61
CA VAL A 136 13.81 -2.47 -6.28
C VAL A 136 14.74 -2.96 -7.37
N PHE A 137 14.62 -2.34 -8.53
CA PHE A 137 15.36 -2.62 -9.74
C PHE A 137 16.08 -1.35 -10.18
N TRP A 138 17.10 -1.51 -11.00
CA TRP A 138 17.74 -0.40 -11.70
C TRP A 138 17.95 -0.74 -13.16
N THR A 139 18.09 0.26 -14.02
CA THR A 139 18.48 0.05 -15.42
C THR A 139 19.76 -0.76 -15.48
N ASP A 140 19.84 -1.69 -16.43
CA ASP A 140 21.00 -2.56 -16.66
C ASP A 140 22.26 -1.80 -17.08
N ASN A 141 22.09 -0.59 -17.63
CA ASN A 141 23.15 0.35 -17.97
C ASN A 141 22.89 1.71 -17.32
N LYS A 142 23.96 2.49 -17.13
CA LYS A 142 23.83 3.93 -16.83
C LYS A 142 23.33 4.66 -18.07
N LEU A 143 22.44 5.61 -17.87
CA LEU A 143 21.81 6.41 -18.92
C LEU A 143 22.41 7.81 -18.88
N PHE A 144 22.97 8.23 -20.01
CA PHE A 144 23.52 9.57 -20.14
C PHE A 144 22.42 10.58 -20.41
N ALA A 145 22.36 11.63 -19.60
CA ALA A 145 21.48 12.76 -19.78
C ALA A 145 22.30 14.06 -19.76
N ALA A 146 22.17 14.85 -20.82
CA ALA A 146 22.88 16.12 -20.93
C ALA A 146 22.24 17.19 -20.05
N ASN A 147 23.06 18.11 -19.56
CA ASN A 147 22.60 19.25 -18.78
C ASN A 147 21.49 20.02 -19.50
N GLN A 148 20.51 20.50 -18.72
CA GLN A 148 19.31 21.20 -19.17
C GLN A 148 18.43 20.40 -20.14
N THR A 149 18.48 19.07 -20.05
CA THR A 149 17.64 18.17 -20.85
C THR A 149 16.69 17.42 -19.95
N THR A 150 15.46 17.27 -20.43
CA THR A 150 14.46 16.38 -19.84
C THR A 150 14.42 15.09 -20.64
N VAL A 151 14.58 13.96 -19.97
CA VAL A 151 14.48 12.63 -20.57
C VAL A 151 13.15 12.01 -20.21
N ASN A 152 12.50 11.40 -21.20
CA ASN A 152 11.27 10.66 -21.02
C ASN A 152 11.56 9.17 -21.17
N GLY A 153 11.06 8.39 -20.23
CA GLY A 153 11.16 6.94 -20.18
C GLY A 153 9.79 6.29 -20.01
N THR A 154 9.67 5.05 -20.47
CA THR A 154 8.52 4.18 -20.20
C THR A 154 9.04 2.84 -19.74
N ILE A 155 8.55 2.38 -18.58
CA ILE A 155 8.86 1.08 -18.01
C ILE A 155 7.67 0.16 -18.21
N TYR A 156 7.94 -1.02 -18.73
CA TYR A 156 6.99 -2.11 -18.89
C TYR A 156 7.32 -3.16 -17.84
N ILE A 157 6.34 -3.47 -16.99
CA ILE A 157 6.47 -4.36 -15.85
C ILE A 157 5.56 -5.56 -16.11
N SER A 158 6.12 -6.76 -16.00
CA SER A 158 5.38 -8.02 -16.00
C SER A 158 5.82 -8.83 -14.79
N ILE A 159 4.88 -9.07 -13.87
CA ILE A 159 5.14 -9.74 -12.60
C ILE A 159 4.19 -10.93 -12.43
N LYS A 160 4.74 -12.11 -12.15
CA LYS A 160 3.92 -13.28 -11.83
C LYS A 160 3.31 -13.12 -10.43
N THR A 161 1.98 -13.21 -10.36
CA THR A 161 1.23 -13.12 -9.10
C THR A 161 1.33 -14.41 -8.30
N GLY A 162 1.05 -14.33 -6.99
CA GLY A 162 0.87 -15.50 -6.14
C GLY A 162 -0.47 -16.20 -6.36
N GLU A 163 -0.67 -17.32 -5.67
CA GLU A 163 -1.92 -18.11 -5.71
C GLU A 163 -3.02 -17.55 -4.79
N ASP A 164 -2.71 -16.48 -4.05
CA ASP A 164 -3.64 -15.88 -3.09
C ASP A 164 -4.68 -15.00 -3.79
N TYR A 165 -5.92 -15.08 -3.29
CA TYR A 165 -7.02 -14.23 -3.72
C TYR A 165 -6.99 -12.92 -2.93
N LEU A 166 -6.62 -11.81 -3.55
CA LEU A 166 -6.46 -10.54 -2.86
C LEU A 166 -6.75 -9.34 -3.75
N SER A 167 -6.99 -8.18 -3.15
CA SER A 167 -6.99 -6.90 -3.85
C SER A 167 -6.05 -5.92 -3.15
N PHE A 168 -5.28 -5.14 -3.90
CA PHE A 168 -4.35 -4.15 -3.34
C PHE A 168 -4.10 -2.99 -4.31
N LYS A 169 -3.50 -1.91 -3.82
CA LYS A 169 -3.07 -0.76 -4.63
C LYS A 169 -1.56 -0.85 -4.85
N PRO A 170 -1.06 -1.25 -6.03
CA PRO A 170 0.38 -1.33 -6.28
C PRO A 170 1.06 0.01 -6.06
N GLY A 171 2.24 0.00 -5.44
CA GLY A 171 3.08 1.18 -5.32
C GLY A 171 4.18 1.19 -6.37
N TYR A 172 4.56 2.37 -6.83
CA TYR A 172 5.67 2.60 -7.74
C TYR A 172 6.51 3.74 -7.19
N ALA A 173 7.82 3.61 -7.27
CA ALA A 173 8.74 4.66 -6.92
C ALA A 173 9.86 4.74 -7.93
N MET A 174 10.42 5.93 -8.12
CA MET A 174 11.65 6.13 -8.87
C MET A 174 12.62 7.03 -8.13
N CYS A 175 13.91 6.83 -8.40
CA CYS A 175 15.00 7.74 -8.09
C CYS A 175 16.21 7.44 -8.98
N GLU A 176 17.30 8.16 -8.77
CA GLU A 176 18.59 7.92 -9.43
C GLU A 176 19.56 7.23 -8.48
N ASP A 177 20.50 6.43 -8.99
CA ASP A 177 21.43 5.70 -8.14
C ASP A 177 22.45 6.59 -7.41
N GLU A 178 22.72 7.79 -7.91
CA GLU A 178 23.64 8.75 -7.28
C GLU A 178 22.96 9.60 -6.18
N ASP A 179 21.73 10.09 -6.43
CA ASP A 179 21.01 10.97 -5.49
C ASP A 179 20.06 10.22 -4.53
N GLY A 180 19.57 9.05 -4.95
CA GLY A 180 18.69 8.20 -4.15
C GLY A 180 17.41 8.91 -3.68
N LEU A 181 17.09 8.76 -2.39
CA LEU A 181 15.87 9.27 -1.74
C LEU A 181 16.12 10.53 -0.89
N SER A 182 17.20 11.26 -1.18
CA SER A 182 17.61 12.45 -0.44
C SER A 182 16.55 13.56 -0.49
N ASP A 183 16.20 14.13 0.66
CA ASP A 183 15.33 15.31 0.73
C ASP A 183 16.09 16.62 0.48
N GLU A 184 17.43 16.59 0.57
CA GLU A 184 18.28 17.75 0.28
C GLU A 184 18.21 18.12 -1.21
N ASN A 185 17.98 17.11 -2.06
CA ASN A 185 17.73 17.23 -3.49
C ASN A 185 16.24 16.95 -3.77
N SER A 186 15.35 17.79 -3.22
CA SER A 186 13.91 17.61 -3.39
C SER A 186 13.52 17.64 -4.88
N GLY A 187 12.88 16.57 -5.37
CA GLY A 187 12.38 16.47 -6.74
C GLY A 187 13.03 15.39 -7.62
N TYR A 188 14.09 14.74 -7.16
CA TYR A 188 14.81 13.66 -7.89
C TYR A 188 14.27 12.24 -7.60
N TYR A 189 13.32 12.13 -6.67
CA TYR A 189 12.57 10.90 -6.45
C TYR A 189 11.07 11.17 -6.57
N GLN A 190 10.32 10.16 -6.96
CA GLN A 190 8.85 10.19 -7.01
C GLN A 190 8.28 8.89 -6.49
N SER A 191 7.07 8.94 -5.94
CA SER A 191 6.29 7.75 -5.65
C SER A 191 4.82 7.98 -5.98
N GLN A 192 4.15 6.93 -6.45
CA GLN A 192 2.72 6.93 -6.73
C GLN A 192 2.15 5.56 -6.42
N PHE A 193 0.92 5.53 -5.92
CA PHE A 193 0.15 4.30 -5.77
C PHE A 193 -0.98 4.26 -6.81
N GLY A 194 -1.19 3.08 -7.38
CA GLY A 194 -2.23 2.84 -8.37
C GLY A 194 -3.64 2.76 -7.77
N THR A 195 -4.59 2.50 -8.65
CA THR A 195 -5.94 2.07 -8.26
C THR A 195 -5.90 0.64 -7.70
N CYS A 196 -7.01 0.23 -7.09
CA CYS A 196 -7.16 -1.14 -6.61
C CYS A 196 -7.07 -2.13 -7.78
N MET A 197 -6.20 -3.11 -7.66
CA MET A 197 -6.06 -4.25 -8.55
C MET A 197 -6.52 -5.51 -7.80
N GLU A 198 -7.35 -6.31 -8.46
CA GLU A 198 -7.90 -7.55 -7.93
C GLU A 198 -7.18 -8.76 -8.53
N VAL A 199 -6.80 -9.70 -7.68
CA VAL A 199 -6.14 -10.96 -8.05
C VAL A 199 -7.07 -12.07 -7.62
N ILE A 200 -8.14 -12.27 -8.37
CA ILE A 200 -9.24 -13.16 -8.00
C ILE A 200 -9.73 -14.04 -9.17
N GLY A 201 -9.33 -13.70 -10.40
CA GLY A 201 -9.86 -14.34 -11.61
C GLY A 201 -11.37 -14.10 -11.76
N ASN A 202 -12.08 -15.11 -12.28
CA ASN A 202 -13.53 -15.02 -12.53
C ASN A 202 -14.40 -15.62 -11.40
N ASP A 203 -13.79 -16.16 -10.33
CA ASP A 203 -14.54 -16.77 -9.24
C ASP A 203 -14.79 -15.75 -8.13
N LEU A 204 -16.01 -15.20 -8.11
CA LEU A 204 -16.45 -14.22 -7.11
C LEU A 204 -16.86 -14.85 -5.77
N THR A 205 -16.72 -16.17 -5.60
CA THR A 205 -17.16 -16.88 -4.38
C THR A 205 -16.04 -17.13 -3.37
N VAL A 206 -14.79 -16.94 -3.80
CA VAL A 206 -13.57 -17.07 -3.01
C VAL A 206 -13.41 -15.93 -2.00
N ASP A 207 -12.70 -16.22 -0.92
CA ASP A 207 -12.36 -15.23 0.11
C ASP A 207 -11.25 -14.32 -0.41
N VAL A 208 -11.59 -13.05 -0.64
CA VAL A 208 -10.65 -12.06 -1.19
C VAL A 208 -10.11 -11.24 -0.03
N GLN A 209 -8.79 -11.26 0.14
CA GLN A 209 -8.15 -10.37 1.07
C GLN A 209 -8.12 -8.94 0.48
N ASP A 210 -8.96 -8.04 1.00
CA ASP A 210 -9.03 -6.66 0.53
C ASP A 210 -8.04 -5.75 1.28
N PHE A 211 -6.95 -5.38 0.61
CA PHE A 211 -5.95 -4.42 1.09
C PHE A 211 -6.29 -3.00 0.65
N CYS A 212 -7.19 -2.83 -0.32
CA CYS A 212 -7.54 -1.56 -0.93
C CYS A 212 -8.45 -0.71 -0.06
N ASN A 213 -9.39 -1.34 0.64
CA ASN A 213 -10.41 -0.67 1.42
C ASN A 213 -10.18 -0.85 2.92
N PRO A 214 -10.47 0.19 3.72
CA PRO A 214 -10.39 0.08 5.16
C PRO A 214 -11.41 -0.96 5.61
N GLN A 215 -10.94 -2.07 6.16
CA GLN A 215 -11.83 -3.12 6.63
C GLN A 215 -12.41 -2.73 8.00
N ILE A 216 -13.70 -3.00 8.19
CA ILE A 216 -14.33 -2.91 9.51
C ILE A 216 -13.71 -3.93 10.46
N GLY A 217 -13.22 -5.06 9.93
CA GLY A 217 -12.89 -6.27 10.68
C GLY A 217 -11.54 -6.92 10.39
N PRO A 218 -10.43 -6.23 10.11
CA PRO A 218 -9.23 -6.88 9.58
C PRO A 218 -8.59 -7.82 10.61
N ALA A 219 -8.01 -8.90 10.08
CA ALA A 219 -7.22 -9.86 10.81
C ALA A 219 -5.71 -9.65 10.58
N GLU A 220 -4.93 -9.69 11.66
CA GLU A 220 -3.47 -9.58 11.65
C GLU A 220 -2.84 -10.78 12.39
N PRO A 221 -1.80 -11.43 11.83
CA PRO A 221 -1.28 -11.22 10.47
C PRO A 221 -2.27 -11.69 9.40
N SER A 222 -2.12 -11.15 8.19
CA SER A 222 -2.88 -11.51 6.96
C SER A 222 -2.91 -13.01 6.68
N SER A 223 -1.84 -13.70 7.09
CA SER A 223 -1.63 -15.13 6.99
C SER A 223 -0.94 -15.59 8.27
N SER A 224 -1.47 -16.62 8.91
CA SER A 224 -0.90 -17.22 10.11
C SER A 224 -0.84 -18.75 10.02
N THR A 225 0.04 -19.31 10.82
CA THR A 225 -0.05 -20.69 11.28
C THR A 225 -0.99 -20.79 12.48
N LEU A 226 -1.42 -22.00 12.83
CA LEU A 226 -2.22 -22.25 14.03
C LEU A 226 -1.50 -21.90 15.35
N ASN A 227 -0.19 -21.65 15.27
CA ASN A 227 0.66 -21.32 16.39
C ASN A 227 1.00 -19.81 16.47
N ASP A 228 0.29 -18.96 15.74
CA ASP A 228 0.44 -17.52 15.86
C ASP A 228 -0.73 -16.91 16.64
N ILE A 229 -0.46 -15.80 17.33
CA ILE A 229 -1.53 -14.95 17.87
C ILE A 229 -2.21 -14.25 16.70
N ILE A 230 -3.53 -14.33 16.66
CA ILE A 230 -4.34 -13.55 15.74
C ILE A 230 -4.93 -12.36 16.49
N THR A 231 -4.78 -11.18 15.88
CA THR A 231 -5.45 -9.96 16.27
C THR A 231 -6.58 -9.68 15.28
N ILE A 232 -7.81 -9.62 15.76
CA ILE A 232 -8.95 -9.11 14.98
C ILE A 232 -9.30 -7.71 15.48
N LYS A 233 -9.32 -6.74 14.57
CA LYS A 233 -9.73 -5.36 14.89
C LYS A 233 -11.15 -5.12 14.42
N TYR A 234 -11.88 -4.30 15.17
CA TYR A 234 -13.17 -3.74 14.78
C TYR A 234 -13.08 -2.22 14.75
N ASN A 235 -13.45 -1.60 13.62
CA ASN A 235 -13.45 -0.15 13.45
C ASN A 235 -14.88 0.37 13.23
N GLY A 236 -15.48 0.87 14.31
CA GLY A 236 -16.83 1.44 14.29
C GLY A 236 -16.95 2.76 13.55
N ASN A 237 -15.85 3.42 13.16
CA ASN A 237 -15.92 4.61 12.30
C ASN A 237 -16.22 4.25 10.83
N LEU A 238 -15.95 3.01 10.44
CA LEU A 238 -16.22 2.48 9.10
C LEU A 238 -17.52 1.67 9.04
N ASP A 239 -17.98 1.20 10.20
CA ASP A 239 -19.26 0.50 10.33
C ASP A 239 -20.41 1.48 10.10
N THR A 240 -21.30 1.15 9.17
CA THR A 240 -22.47 1.97 8.83
C THR A 240 -23.73 1.54 9.59
N SER A 241 -23.73 0.35 10.19
CA SER A 241 -24.81 -0.25 10.97
C SER A 241 -25.04 0.44 12.33
N ALA A 242 -26.01 -0.06 13.09
CA ALA A 242 -26.28 0.37 14.45
C ALA A 242 -25.21 -0.09 15.47
N LEU A 243 -24.35 -1.06 15.09
CA LEU A 243 -23.34 -1.63 15.98
C LEU A 243 -22.27 -0.59 16.38
N LYS A 244 -21.99 0.38 15.50
CA LYS A 244 -21.04 1.49 15.76
C LYS A 244 -21.34 2.37 16.97
N ASN A 245 -22.57 2.30 17.48
CA ASN A 245 -23.03 3.09 18.62
C ASN A 245 -22.97 2.30 19.94
N GLN A 246 -22.60 1.03 19.91
CA GLN A 246 -22.51 0.19 21.09
C GLN A 246 -21.22 0.45 21.87
N ALA A 247 -21.30 0.39 23.19
CA ALA A 247 -20.14 0.56 24.07
C ALA A 247 -19.27 -0.70 24.11
N ASN A 248 -19.90 -1.86 24.06
CA ASN A 248 -19.25 -3.17 24.10
C ASN A 248 -19.54 -3.91 22.79
N ILE A 249 -18.48 -4.41 22.18
CA ILE A 249 -18.51 -5.19 20.95
C ILE A 249 -18.00 -6.59 21.27
N TYR A 250 -18.64 -7.60 20.69
CA TYR A 250 -18.31 -9.01 20.92
C TYR A 250 -17.94 -9.68 19.60
N PHE A 251 -16.97 -10.58 19.67
CA PHE A 251 -16.51 -11.42 18.58
C PHE A 251 -17.34 -12.69 18.54
N CYS A 252 -18.06 -12.88 17.43
CA CYS A 252 -18.82 -14.09 17.16
C CYS A 252 -18.17 -14.84 16.01
N ALA A 253 -17.60 -16.01 16.27
CA ALA A 253 -16.79 -16.72 15.29
C ALA A 253 -17.07 -18.22 15.23
N LYS A 254 -16.86 -18.77 14.05
CA LYS A 254 -16.97 -20.19 13.73
C LYS A 254 -15.68 -20.64 13.05
N ALA A 255 -14.97 -21.56 13.68
CA ALA A 255 -13.78 -22.18 13.13
C ALA A 255 -14.17 -23.46 12.36
N PHE A 256 -13.57 -23.68 11.20
CA PHE A 256 -13.74 -24.87 10.39
C PHE A 256 -12.45 -25.68 10.43
N THR A 257 -12.57 -26.98 10.64
CA THR A 257 -11.43 -27.91 10.69
C THR A 257 -11.06 -28.41 9.30
N THR A 258 -9.88 -29.00 9.15
CA THR A 258 -9.46 -29.68 7.93
C THR A 258 -10.31 -30.92 7.62
N THR A 259 -10.98 -31.50 8.62
CA THR A 259 -11.93 -32.62 8.49
C THR A 259 -13.32 -32.19 8.04
N GLY A 260 -13.60 -30.87 7.98
CA GLY A 260 -14.90 -30.31 7.59
C GLY A 260 -15.86 -30.06 8.75
N ASP A 261 -15.45 -30.36 9.99
CA ASP A 261 -16.21 -30.03 11.19
C ASP A 261 -16.12 -28.54 11.50
N SER A 262 -17.00 -28.05 12.39
CA SER A 262 -16.99 -26.66 12.80
C SER A 262 -17.19 -26.48 14.30
N ILE A 263 -16.48 -25.52 14.89
CA ILE A 263 -16.55 -25.16 16.29
C ILE A 263 -16.95 -23.69 16.38
N GLU A 264 -18.05 -23.39 17.08
CA GLU A 264 -18.60 -22.04 17.19
C GLU A 264 -18.40 -21.45 18.59
N VAL A 265 -17.93 -20.20 18.64
CA VAL A 265 -17.80 -19.37 19.83
C VAL A 265 -18.44 -18.02 19.51
N CYS A 266 -19.72 -17.89 19.86
CA CYS A 266 -20.53 -16.71 19.56
C CYS A 266 -21.23 -16.12 20.81
N GLN A 267 -21.11 -16.78 21.97
CA GLN A 267 -21.79 -16.34 23.19
C GLN A 267 -21.10 -15.11 23.80
N PRO A 268 -21.81 -13.98 23.99
CA PRO A 268 -21.26 -12.78 24.61
C PRO A 268 -20.75 -13.07 26.02
N SER A 269 -19.43 -13.02 26.17
CA SER A 269 -18.69 -13.32 27.39
C SER A 269 -17.40 -12.52 27.45
N ALA A 270 -16.69 -12.56 28.58
CA ALA A 270 -15.37 -11.96 28.72
C ALA A 270 -14.35 -12.51 27.71
N GLN A 271 -14.52 -13.75 27.25
CA GLN A 271 -13.66 -14.34 26.23
C GLN A 271 -13.85 -13.69 24.86
N THR A 272 -15.09 -13.36 24.50
CA THR A 272 -15.46 -12.81 23.18
C THR A 272 -15.47 -11.29 23.14
N GLN A 273 -15.44 -10.60 24.28
CA GLN A 273 -15.53 -9.15 24.32
C GLN A 273 -14.25 -8.51 23.77
N LEU A 274 -14.39 -7.61 22.80
CA LEU A 274 -13.25 -6.86 22.28
C LEU A 274 -12.85 -5.76 23.28
N THR A 275 -11.54 -5.49 23.32
CA THR A 275 -10.94 -4.43 24.13
C THR A 275 -10.82 -3.15 23.32
N PRO A 276 -11.29 -1.99 23.80
CA PRO A 276 -11.10 -0.72 23.11
C PRO A 276 -9.61 -0.35 23.06
N PHE A 277 -9.15 0.16 21.93
CA PHE A 277 -7.78 0.67 21.78
C PHE A 277 -7.73 2.10 21.21
N ASP A 278 -8.82 2.59 20.63
CA ASP A 278 -8.98 3.97 20.17
C ASP A 278 -10.48 4.34 20.15
N ILE A 279 -10.81 5.60 19.82
CA ILE A 279 -12.17 6.10 19.72
C ILE A 279 -12.93 5.30 18.67
N LYS A 280 -13.95 4.56 19.15
CA LYS A 280 -14.75 3.63 18.35
C LYS A 280 -13.92 2.57 17.62
N GLN A 281 -12.80 2.16 18.22
CA GLN A 281 -12.01 1.04 17.70
C GLN A 281 -11.71 0.06 18.82
N TRP A 282 -11.89 -1.22 18.51
CA TRP A 282 -11.74 -2.32 19.45
C TRP A 282 -10.92 -3.45 18.82
N ARG A 283 -10.31 -4.30 19.63
CA ARG A 283 -9.55 -5.46 19.15
C ARG A 283 -9.71 -6.66 20.07
N ILE A 284 -9.49 -7.85 19.53
CA ILE A 284 -9.33 -9.07 20.30
C ILE A 284 -8.07 -9.79 19.81
N ASP A 285 -7.22 -10.17 20.77
CA ASP A 285 -5.99 -10.91 20.52
C ASP A 285 -6.18 -12.33 21.10
N PHE A 286 -6.03 -13.36 20.27
CA PHE A 286 -6.26 -14.72 20.72
C PHE A 286 -5.39 -15.76 20.01
N TRP A 287 -5.15 -16.86 20.73
CA TRP A 287 -4.60 -18.09 20.19
C TRP A 287 -5.74 -18.95 19.65
N PRO A 288 -5.81 -19.27 18.35
CA PRO A 288 -6.97 -19.94 17.75
C PRO A 288 -7.32 -21.27 18.43
N LYS A 289 -6.34 -22.15 18.64
CA LYS A 289 -6.57 -23.44 19.31
C LYS A 289 -7.17 -23.30 20.70
N LYS A 290 -6.65 -22.34 21.49
CA LYS A 290 -7.13 -22.08 22.84
C LYS A 290 -8.52 -21.43 22.83
N PHE A 291 -8.74 -20.49 21.92
CA PHE A 291 -10.00 -19.75 21.81
C PHE A 291 -11.17 -20.67 21.47
N PHE A 292 -10.97 -21.57 20.50
CA PHE A 292 -11.99 -22.53 20.08
C PHE A 292 -11.95 -23.84 20.87
N ASN A 293 -11.10 -23.97 21.89
CA ASN A 293 -10.88 -25.21 22.65
C ASN A 293 -10.69 -26.44 21.72
N VAL A 294 -9.85 -26.27 20.71
CA VAL A 294 -9.61 -27.26 19.65
C VAL A 294 -8.92 -28.48 20.25
N PRO A 295 -9.44 -29.71 20.05
CA PRO A 295 -8.79 -30.92 20.51
C PRO A 295 -7.40 -31.13 19.89
N ASP A 296 -6.53 -31.82 20.62
CA ASP A 296 -5.21 -32.20 20.12
C ASP A 296 -5.34 -33.03 18.82
N GLY A 297 -4.48 -32.74 17.85
CA GLY A 297 -4.48 -33.40 16.54
C GLY A 297 -5.51 -32.86 15.53
N ILE A 298 -6.36 -31.91 15.90
CA ILE A 298 -7.29 -31.24 14.98
C ILE A 298 -6.68 -29.93 14.49
N GLU A 299 -6.73 -29.72 13.17
CA GLU A 299 -6.25 -28.49 12.52
C GLU A 299 -7.41 -27.63 12.04
N LEU A 300 -7.28 -26.31 12.20
CA LEU A 300 -8.23 -25.36 11.65
C LEU A 300 -7.79 -24.96 10.24
N LYS A 301 -8.76 -24.86 9.34
CA LYS A 301 -8.59 -24.40 7.96
C LYS A 301 -9.01 -22.96 7.80
N GLN A 302 -10.11 -22.55 8.44
CA GLN A 302 -10.73 -21.25 8.22
C GLN A 302 -11.48 -20.78 9.47
N LEU A 303 -11.54 -19.47 9.68
CA LEU A 303 -12.51 -18.80 10.55
C LEU A 303 -13.53 -18.06 9.71
N GLN A 304 -14.78 -18.09 10.16
CA GLN A 304 -15.83 -17.16 9.74
C GLN A 304 -16.27 -16.37 10.96
N TYR A 305 -16.32 -15.04 10.88
CA TYR A 305 -16.63 -14.22 12.03
C TYR A 305 -17.46 -12.99 11.73
N TYR A 306 -18.04 -12.46 12.80
CA TYR A 306 -18.90 -11.30 12.86
C TYR A 306 -18.60 -10.51 14.13
N PHE A 307 -19.03 -9.26 14.13
CA PHE A 307 -19.12 -8.46 15.35
C PHE A 307 -20.57 -8.33 15.78
N THR A 308 -20.81 -8.41 17.09
CA THR A 308 -22.16 -8.29 17.66
C THR A 308 -22.19 -7.36 18.84
N ASP A 309 -23.40 -6.92 19.22
CA ASP A 309 -23.64 -6.32 20.52
C ASP A 309 -23.72 -7.40 21.62
N GLN A 310 -23.96 -6.96 22.86
CA GLN A 310 -24.07 -7.86 24.02
C GLN A 310 -25.25 -8.83 23.93
N THR A 311 -26.31 -8.48 23.19
CA THR A 311 -27.48 -9.35 23.05
C THR A 311 -27.36 -10.32 21.88
N GLY A 312 -26.44 -10.07 20.95
CA GLY A 312 -26.32 -10.78 19.68
C GLY A 312 -27.37 -10.36 18.64
N ALA A 313 -28.23 -9.38 18.95
CA ALA A 313 -29.29 -8.92 18.05
C ALA A 313 -28.75 -8.01 16.95
N LEU A 314 -27.74 -7.18 17.26
CA LEU A 314 -27.03 -6.41 16.25
C LEU A 314 -25.81 -7.21 15.80
N LYS A 315 -25.64 -7.29 14.48
CA LYS A 315 -24.59 -8.09 13.85
C LYS A 315 -24.06 -7.39 12.61
N THR A 316 -22.74 -7.35 12.45
CA THR A 316 -22.08 -6.82 11.25
C THR A 316 -21.04 -7.81 10.76
N GLY A 317 -21.08 -8.10 9.45
CA GLY A 317 -20.12 -8.90 8.73
C GLY A 317 -19.34 -8.11 7.68
N TYR A 318 -18.76 -8.82 6.73
CA TYR A 318 -17.92 -8.27 5.68
C TYR A 318 -18.66 -7.18 4.88
N GLY A 319 -18.02 -6.04 4.68
CA GLY A 319 -18.57 -4.92 3.90
C GLY A 319 -19.86 -4.30 4.47
N ASN A 320 -20.12 -4.39 5.78
CA ASN A 320 -21.41 -4.03 6.40
C ASN A 320 -22.60 -4.91 5.97
N THR A 321 -22.36 -6.18 5.62
CA THR A 321 -23.41 -7.13 5.20
C THR A 321 -23.61 -8.25 6.21
N ASP A 322 -24.56 -9.16 5.93
CA ASP A 322 -24.76 -10.40 6.70
C ASP A 322 -23.75 -11.51 6.34
N ALA A 323 -22.89 -11.29 5.34
CA ALA A 323 -21.83 -12.23 4.99
C ALA A 323 -20.71 -12.20 6.05
N PRO A 324 -20.17 -13.34 6.51
CA PRO A 324 -19.11 -13.34 7.50
C PRO A 324 -17.82 -12.75 6.91
N PHE A 325 -17.00 -12.14 7.77
CA PHE A 325 -15.57 -12.05 7.47
C PHE A 325 -15.01 -13.46 7.46
N LYS A 326 -14.05 -13.71 6.58
CA LYS A 326 -13.39 -15.00 6.47
C LYS A 326 -11.89 -14.80 6.70
N TYR A 327 -11.26 -15.80 7.31
CA TYR A 327 -9.82 -15.83 7.56
C TYR A 327 -9.31 -17.24 7.36
N THR A 328 -8.36 -17.44 6.45
CA THR A 328 -7.85 -18.77 6.10
C THR A 328 -6.48 -19.00 6.70
N PHE A 329 -6.29 -20.13 7.37
CA PHE A 329 -4.98 -20.56 7.87
C PHE A 329 -4.18 -21.16 6.73
N LYS A 330 -2.91 -20.75 6.55
CA LYS A 330 -2.03 -21.38 5.58
C LYS A 330 -1.30 -22.56 6.23
N CYS A 331 -1.50 -23.77 5.70
CA CYS A 331 -0.66 -24.91 6.01
C CYS A 331 0.72 -24.67 5.36
N LYS A 332 1.78 -24.61 6.16
CA LYS A 332 3.15 -24.73 5.69
C LYS A 332 3.70 -26.08 6.11
#